data_AF-A0A0H3KVY9-F1
#
_entry.id   AF-A0A0H3KVY9-F1
#
_cell.length_a   1.000
_cell.length_b   1.000
_cell.length_c   1.000
_cell.angle_alpha   90.00
_cell.angle_beta   90.00
_cell.angle_gamma   90.00
#
_symmetry.space_group_name_H-M   'P 1'
#
loop_
_entity.id
_entity.type
_entity.pdbx_description
1 polymer ?
#
loop_
_entity_poly.entity_id
_entity_poly.type
_entity_poly.pdbx_seq_one_letter_code
_entity_poly.pdbx_strand_id
1 'polypeptide(L)'
;MENTPRFTVTLDALRKAGACYEGYNKLVRSLQGQPFTEKDEDRESYIRFRHDAEIPLLDILKSNGLDDAIWTLRCVSGADRDIRLFAVWCARKVEHLMQDQRSKDALDVAERFANGEATEEERAAAWAAARAAGDAAGDAAGAARDAAWVAARAAGDAAGDAAGAARDAAWVAAGAARDAAGAAAWAARDAAGAAAGGAAWAARDAAWAAAGDAAWVAAGAAARDAQTEMFKRMCLGTAPWQQGKVAA
;
A
#
# COMPACT_ATOMS: atom_id res chain seq x y z
N MET A 1 -25.21 31.55 -5.85
CA MET A 1 -26.17 30.44 -5.75
C MET A 1 -25.43 29.36 -4.99
N GLU A 2 -25.76 29.11 -3.72
CA GLU A 2 -25.15 27.99 -2.99
C GLU A 2 -25.61 26.69 -3.67
N ASN A 3 -24.68 25.94 -4.24
CA ASN A 3 -24.97 24.61 -4.80
C ASN A 3 -25.40 23.71 -3.65
N THR A 4 -26.69 23.44 -3.53
CA THR A 4 -27.21 22.46 -2.57
C THR A 4 -26.57 21.09 -2.87
N PRO A 5 -25.95 20.43 -1.87
CA PRO A 5 -25.28 19.16 -2.09
C PRO A 5 -26.29 18.09 -2.55
N ARG A 6 -25.94 17.38 -3.62
CA ARG A 6 -26.86 16.52 -4.38
C ARG A 6 -27.06 15.13 -3.77
N PHE A 7 -26.10 14.69 -2.95
CA PHE A 7 -26.11 13.38 -2.32
C PHE A 7 -26.10 13.52 -0.80
N THR A 8 -27.08 12.89 -0.18
CA THR A 8 -27.29 12.91 1.27
C THR A 8 -27.54 11.50 1.79
N VAL A 9 -27.27 11.31 3.08
CA VAL A 9 -27.54 10.06 3.82
C VAL A 9 -28.09 10.40 5.20
N THR A 10 -28.62 9.41 5.92
CA THR A 10 -29.03 9.56 7.32
C THR A 10 -28.18 8.67 8.22
N LEU A 11 -28.03 9.03 9.50
CA LEU A 11 -27.35 8.17 10.46
C LEU A 11 -28.02 6.79 10.58
N ASP A 12 -29.34 6.72 10.42
CA ASP A 12 -30.07 5.46 10.45
C ASP A 12 -29.70 4.56 9.25
N ALA A 13 -29.60 5.13 8.06
CA ALA A 13 -29.14 4.40 6.87
C ALA A 13 -27.70 3.89 7.04
N LEU A 14 -26.80 4.70 7.61
CA LEU A 14 -25.41 4.29 7.89
C LEU A 14 -25.34 3.12 8.88
N ARG A 15 -26.15 3.13 9.95
CA ARG A 15 -26.21 1.98 10.89
C ARG A 15 -26.74 0.73 10.23
N LYS A 16 -27.83 0.83 9.47
CA LYS A 16 -28.44 -0.31 8.75
C LYS A 16 -27.48 -0.91 7.72
N ALA A 17 -26.66 -0.09 7.07
CA ALA A 17 -25.63 -0.52 6.15
C ALA A 17 -24.36 -1.09 6.82
N GLY A 18 -24.29 -1.08 8.16
CA GLY A 18 -23.19 -1.65 8.92
C GLY A 18 -21.93 -0.77 8.95
N ALA A 19 -22.09 0.55 9.12
CA ALA A 19 -20.93 1.44 9.33
C ALA A 19 -20.11 0.99 10.55
N CYS A 20 -18.78 1.05 10.46
CA CYS A 20 -17.90 0.75 11.59
C CYS A 20 -18.16 1.74 12.74
N TYR A 21 -17.91 1.30 13.98
CA TYR A 21 -18.16 2.14 15.15
C TYR A 21 -17.32 3.41 15.15
N GLU A 22 -16.03 3.29 14.82
CA GLU A 22 -15.09 4.41 14.73
C GLU A 22 -15.60 5.49 13.76
N GLY A 23 -15.80 5.12 12.48
CA GLY A 23 -16.24 6.06 11.44
C GLY A 23 -17.61 6.67 11.74
N TYR A 24 -18.56 5.86 12.24
CA TYR A 24 -19.87 6.37 12.65
C TYR A 24 -19.78 7.37 13.81
N ASN A 25 -19.01 7.03 14.85
CA ASN A 25 -18.87 7.86 16.05
C ASN A 25 -18.13 9.16 15.75
N LYS A 26 -17.14 9.12 14.86
CA LYS A 26 -16.42 10.30 14.36
C LYS A 26 -17.37 11.28 13.67
N LEU A 27 -18.26 10.78 12.81
CA LEU A 27 -19.29 11.60 12.18
C LEU A 27 -20.26 12.18 13.21
N VAL A 28 -20.71 11.39 14.19
CA VAL A 28 -21.59 11.87 15.26
C VAL A 28 -20.93 12.98 16.08
N ARG A 29 -19.65 12.85 16.45
CA ARG A 29 -18.91 13.90 17.17
C ARG A 29 -18.81 15.18 16.35
N SER A 30 -18.52 15.06 15.06
CA SER A 30 -18.53 16.20 14.15
C SER A 30 -19.89 16.90 14.08
N LEU A 31 -20.99 16.15 13.99
CA LEU A 31 -22.36 16.71 13.97
C LEU A 31 -22.74 17.37 15.30
N GLN A 32 -22.17 16.91 16.41
CA GLN A 32 -22.33 17.52 17.75
C GLN A 32 -21.43 18.74 17.96
N GLY A 33 -20.49 19.02 17.05
CA GLY A 33 -19.46 20.05 17.25
C GLY A 33 -18.45 19.69 18.34
N GLN A 34 -18.26 18.39 18.61
CA GLN A 34 -17.37 17.88 19.66
C GLN A 34 -16.13 17.22 19.05
N PRO A 35 -14.97 17.28 19.73
CA PRO A 35 -13.78 16.57 19.28
C PRO A 35 -14.00 15.05 19.38
N PHE A 36 -13.43 14.32 18.43
CA PHE A 36 -13.30 12.87 18.51
C PHE A 36 -12.12 12.52 19.44
N THR A 37 -12.33 11.58 20.35
CA THR A 37 -11.34 11.21 21.38
C THR A 37 -10.94 9.74 21.27
N GLU A 38 -9.80 9.34 21.85
CA GLU A 38 -9.35 7.94 21.92
C GLU A 38 -10.42 7.01 22.53
N LYS A 39 -11.16 7.49 23.54
CA LYS A 39 -12.31 6.76 24.11
C LYS A 39 -13.46 6.52 23.13
N ASP A 40 -13.60 7.35 22.11
CA ASP A 40 -14.58 7.17 21.05
C ASP A 40 -14.08 6.21 19.95
N GLU A 41 -12.76 6.13 19.77
CA GLU A 41 -12.07 5.21 18.85
C GLU A 41 -12.15 3.76 19.36
N ASP A 42 -11.83 3.53 20.64
CA ASP A 42 -11.91 2.21 21.29
C ASP A 42 -13.35 1.73 21.55
N ARG A 43 -14.35 2.53 21.16
CA ARG A 43 -15.74 2.27 21.50
C ARG A 43 -16.34 1.21 20.59
N GLU A 44 -16.70 0.06 21.16
CA GLU A 44 -17.40 -1.03 20.47
C GLU A 44 -18.94 -0.82 20.36
N SER A 45 -19.40 0.43 20.31
CA SER A 45 -20.82 0.75 20.20
C SER A 45 -21.08 2.09 19.53
N TYR A 46 -22.25 2.24 18.92
CA TYR A 46 -22.68 3.52 18.36
C TYR A 46 -23.01 4.53 19.46
N ILE A 47 -22.49 5.75 19.32
CA ILE A 47 -22.91 6.90 20.13
C ILE A 47 -24.39 7.15 19.83
N ARG A 48 -25.21 7.11 20.89
CA ARG A 48 -26.64 7.44 20.78
C ARG A 48 -26.78 8.93 20.55
N PHE A 49 -27.18 9.29 19.33
CA PHE A 49 -27.46 10.65 18.92
C PHE A 49 -28.70 10.62 18.04
N ARG A 50 -29.74 11.39 18.44
CA ARG A 50 -30.96 11.51 17.65
C ARG A 50 -30.75 12.60 16.61
N HIS A 51 -30.62 12.20 15.36
CA HIS A 51 -30.41 13.08 14.23
C HIS A 51 -31.11 12.50 13.01
N ASP A 52 -32.28 13.06 12.70
CA ASP A 52 -33.17 12.59 11.63
C ASP A 52 -32.98 13.39 10.33
N ALA A 53 -32.11 14.41 10.34
CA ALA A 53 -31.84 15.25 9.18
C ALA A 53 -30.92 14.54 8.17
N GLU A 54 -31.09 14.92 6.90
CA GLU A 54 -30.21 14.51 5.81
C GLU A 54 -28.82 15.14 5.97
N ILE A 55 -27.79 14.29 5.87
CA ILE A 55 -26.39 14.66 6.01
C ILE A 55 -25.76 14.66 4.62
N PRO A 56 -25.28 15.81 4.13
CA PRO A 56 -24.51 15.89 2.90
C PRO A 56 -23.25 15.02 2.93
N LEU A 57 -22.96 14.32 1.83
CA LEU A 57 -21.70 13.58 1.69
C LEU A 57 -20.45 14.47 1.83
N LEU A 58 -20.57 15.77 1.55
CA LEU A 58 -19.50 16.75 1.76
C LEU A 58 -19.16 16.95 3.23
N ASP A 59 -20.12 16.80 4.14
CA ASP A 59 -19.86 16.96 5.58
C ASP A 59 -19.16 15.72 6.15
N ILE A 60 -19.48 14.54 5.61
CA ILE A 60 -18.77 13.28 5.90
C ILE A 60 -17.33 13.35 5.36
N LEU A 61 -17.14 13.88 4.15
CA LEU A 61 -15.81 14.10 3.60
C LEU A 61 -14.96 15.00 4.50
N LYS A 62 -15.55 16.06 5.07
CA LYS A 62 -14.85 16.98 5.99
C LYS A 62 -14.54 16.32 7.33
N SER A 63 -15.47 15.56 7.90
CA SER A 63 -15.33 14.99 9.24
C SER A 63 -14.46 13.75 9.27
N ASN A 64 -14.61 12.87 8.27
CA ASN A 64 -14.07 11.52 8.30
C ASN A 64 -12.96 11.30 7.26
N GLY A 65 -13.03 12.00 6.13
CA GLY A 65 -12.11 11.85 5.00
C GLY A 65 -12.73 11.11 3.82
N LEU A 66 -11.94 10.94 2.76
CA LEU A 66 -12.41 10.42 1.47
C LEU A 66 -12.88 8.96 1.55
N ASP A 67 -12.18 8.11 2.30
CA ASP A 67 -12.47 6.67 2.35
C ASP A 67 -13.87 6.40 2.92
N ASP A 68 -14.20 7.05 4.04
CA ASP A 68 -15.54 6.98 4.64
C ASP A 68 -16.59 7.65 3.74
N ALA A 69 -16.28 8.78 3.11
CA ALA A 69 -17.20 9.44 2.18
C ALA A 69 -17.54 8.55 0.97
N ILE A 70 -16.54 7.86 0.39
CA ILE A 70 -16.75 6.87 -0.68
C ILE A 70 -17.58 5.69 -0.15
N TRP A 71 -17.29 5.20 1.05
CA TRP A 71 -18.05 4.11 1.66
C TRP A 71 -19.55 4.45 1.77
N THR A 72 -19.91 5.69 2.11
CA THR A 72 -21.30 6.13 2.26
C THR A 72 -22.12 6.16 0.97
N LEU A 73 -21.48 6.12 -0.21
CA LEU A 73 -22.20 6.07 -1.49
C LEU A 73 -23.15 4.86 -1.60
N ARG A 74 -22.87 3.77 -0.86
CA ARG A 74 -23.76 2.59 -0.77
C ARG A 74 -25.14 2.88 -0.16
N CYS A 75 -25.25 3.98 0.59
CA CYS A 75 -26.46 4.41 1.26
C CYS A 75 -27.24 5.47 0.45
N VAL A 76 -26.71 5.88 -0.70
CA VAL A 76 -27.31 6.90 -1.56
C VAL A 76 -28.15 6.22 -2.64
N SER A 77 -29.45 6.49 -2.65
CA SER A 77 -30.36 5.97 -3.68
C SER A 77 -30.32 6.83 -4.95
N GLY A 78 -30.44 6.19 -6.13
CA GLY A 78 -30.51 6.89 -7.42
C GLY A 78 -29.21 7.52 -7.91
N ALA A 79 -28.08 7.23 -7.26
CA ALA A 79 -26.76 7.75 -7.61
C ALA A 79 -25.90 6.77 -8.44
N ASP A 80 -26.43 5.60 -8.81
CA ASP A 80 -25.68 4.51 -9.46
C ASP A 80 -24.88 4.96 -10.68
N ARG A 81 -25.47 5.82 -11.53
CA ARG A 81 -24.77 6.37 -12.70
C ARG A 81 -23.57 7.22 -12.31
N ASP A 82 -23.74 8.17 -11.39
CA ASP A 82 -22.67 9.07 -10.96
C ASP A 82 -21.55 8.31 -10.22
N ILE A 83 -21.92 7.33 -9.39
CA ILE A 83 -20.98 6.45 -8.67
C ILE A 83 -20.13 5.66 -9.67
N ARG A 84 -20.75 5.07 -10.69
CA ARG A 84 -20.04 4.27 -11.71
C ARG A 84 -19.12 5.15 -12.55
N LEU A 85 -19.55 6.34 -12.95
CA LEU A 85 -18.72 7.26 -13.74
C LEU A 85 -17.57 7.85 -12.92
N PHE A 86 -17.76 8.09 -11.61
CA PHE A 86 -16.67 8.44 -10.70
C PHE A 86 -15.63 7.31 -10.62
N ALA A 87 -16.06 6.06 -10.49
CA ALA A 87 -15.16 4.90 -10.48
C ALA A 87 -14.38 4.75 -11.80
N VAL A 88 -15.04 4.90 -12.95
CA VAL A 88 -14.39 4.90 -14.27
C VAL A 88 -13.38 6.04 -14.38
N TRP A 89 -13.71 7.25 -13.92
CA TRP A 89 -12.78 8.38 -13.93
C TRP A 89 -11.54 8.11 -13.07
N CYS A 90 -11.72 7.55 -11.87
CA CYS A 90 -10.62 7.15 -10.99
C CYS A 90 -9.72 6.11 -11.68
N ALA A 91 -10.31 5.11 -12.32
CA ALA A 91 -9.57 4.09 -13.05
C ALA A 91 -8.80 4.66 -14.26
N ARG A 92 -9.40 5.62 -14.99
CA ARG A 92 -8.72 6.31 -16.10
C ARG A 92 -7.49 7.11 -15.67
N LYS A 93 -7.43 7.59 -14.43
CA LYS A 93 -6.22 8.27 -13.92
C LYS A 93 -5.01 7.35 -13.81
N VAL A 94 -5.24 6.07 -13.56
CA VAL A 94 -4.20 5.03 -13.50
C VAL A 94 -4.14 4.18 -14.76
N GLU A 95 -4.83 4.58 -15.84
CA GLU A 95 -4.84 3.84 -17.11
C GLU A 95 -3.45 3.70 -17.72
N HIS A 96 -2.56 4.68 -17.49
CA HIS A 96 -1.16 4.60 -17.90
C HIS A 96 -0.37 3.45 -17.23
N LEU A 97 -0.88 2.90 -16.12
CA LEU A 97 -0.35 1.70 -15.46
C LEU A 97 -1.01 0.41 -15.98
N MET A 98 -2.10 0.51 -16.75
CA MET A 98 -2.78 -0.64 -17.36
C MET A 98 -2.10 -1.03 -18.68
N GLN A 99 -1.38 -2.16 -18.65
CA GLN A 99 -0.68 -2.67 -19.83
C GLN A 99 -1.58 -3.55 -20.72
N ASP A 100 -2.59 -4.21 -20.16
CA ASP A 100 -3.50 -5.08 -20.89
C ASP A 100 -4.65 -4.29 -21.53
N GLN A 101 -4.86 -4.50 -22.84
CA GLN A 101 -5.91 -3.83 -23.59
C GLN A 101 -7.31 -4.20 -23.11
N ARG A 102 -7.52 -5.44 -22.64
CA ARG A 102 -8.82 -5.90 -22.11
C ARG A 102 -9.24 -5.11 -20.87
N SER A 103 -8.26 -4.68 -20.07
CA SER A 103 -8.52 -3.82 -18.91
C SER A 103 -8.99 -2.42 -19.32
N LYS A 104 -8.49 -1.89 -20.44
CA LYS A 104 -8.94 -0.60 -21.00
C LYS A 104 -10.31 -0.73 -21.64
N ASP A 105 -10.53 -1.77 -22.44
CA ASP A 105 -11.82 -2.06 -23.07
C ASP A 105 -12.93 -2.24 -22.02
N ALA A 106 -12.61 -2.81 -20.85
CA ALA A 106 -13.54 -2.92 -19.74
C ALA A 106 -13.93 -1.57 -19.12
N LEU A 107 -13.04 -0.56 -19.13
CA LEU A 107 -13.40 0.79 -18.70
C LEU A 107 -14.40 1.45 -19.67
N ASP A 108 -14.23 1.22 -20.96
CA ASP A 108 -15.14 1.75 -21.98
C ASP A 108 -16.52 1.11 -21.90
N VAL A 109 -16.59 -0.20 -21.68
CA VAL A 109 -17.86 -0.90 -21.43
C VAL A 109 -18.50 -0.42 -20.12
N ALA A 110 -17.72 -0.19 -19.06
CA ALA A 110 -18.23 0.33 -17.79
C ALA A 110 -18.79 1.76 -17.93
N GLU A 111 -18.17 2.62 -18.73
CA GLU A 111 -18.68 3.97 -19.04
C GLU A 111 -19.99 3.91 -19.82
N ARG A 112 -20.04 3.09 -20.88
CA ARG A 112 -21.26 2.88 -21.68
C ARG A 112 -22.39 2.32 -20.82
N PHE A 113 -22.11 1.33 -19.97
CA PHE A 113 -23.08 0.76 -19.05
C PHE A 113 -23.63 1.80 -18.06
N ALA A 114 -22.77 2.67 -17.53
CA ALA A 114 -23.21 3.76 -16.65
C ALA A 114 -24.11 4.77 -17.38
N ASN A 115 -23.96 4.92 -18.69
CA ASN A 115 -24.83 5.75 -19.54
C ASN A 115 -26.05 5.02 -20.10
N GLY A 116 -26.21 3.71 -19.82
CA GLY A 116 -27.32 2.90 -20.33
C GLY A 116 -27.15 2.43 -21.78
N GLU A 117 -25.93 2.49 -22.32
CA GLU A 117 -25.56 2.16 -23.71
C GLU A 117 -24.93 0.75 -23.85
N ALA A 118 -24.89 -0.01 -22.77
CA ALA A 118 -24.42 -1.39 -22.73
C ALA A 118 -25.32 -2.22 -21.80
N THR A 119 -25.39 -3.53 -22.02
CA THR A 119 -26.16 -4.44 -21.16
C THR A 119 -25.36 -4.93 -19.96
N GLU A 120 -26.04 -5.51 -18.96
CA GLU A 120 -25.34 -6.11 -17.81
C GLU A 120 -24.50 -7.31 -18.23
N GLU A 121 -24.92 -8.06 -19.26
CA GLU A 121 -24.16 -9.18 -19.82
C GLU A 121 -22.85 -8.71 -20.48
N GLU A 122 -22.91 -7.64 -21.28
CA GLU A 122 -21.72 -7.03 -21.89
C GLU A 122 -20.73 -6.54 -20.82
N ARG A 123 -21.26 -5.90 -19.77
CA ARG A 123 -20.46 -5.45 -18.62
C ARG A 123 -19.85 -6.62 -17.85
N ALA A 124 -20.62 -7.67 -17.58
CA ALA A 124 -20.15 -8.84 -16.86
C ALA A 124 -19.04 -9.57 -17.64
N ALA A 125 -19.19 -9.70 -18.96
CA ALA A 125 -18.19 -10.30 -19.83
C ALA A 125 -16.89 -9.48 -19.85
N ALA A 126 -16.98 -8.15 -20.00
CA ALA A 126 -15.82 -7.27 -19.98
C ALA A 126 -15.10 -7.30 -18.62
N TRP A 127 -15.86 -7.34 -17.52
CA TRP A 127 -15.31 -7.46 -16.18
C TRP A 127 -14.59 -8.80 -15.97
N ALA A 128 -15.16 -9.91 -16.45
CA ALA A 128 -14.52 -11.22 -16.38
C ALA A 128 -13.21 -11.26 -17.17
N ALA A 129 -13.17 -10.64 -18.36
CA ALA A 129 -11.96 -10.55 -19.18
C ALA A 129 -10.86 -9.71 -18.51
N ALA A 130 -11.22 -8.56 -17.93
CA ALA A 130 -10.27 -7.71 -17.19
C ALA A 130 -9.76 -8.40 -15.92
N ARG A 131 -10.62 -9.13 -15.21
CA ARG A 131 -10.22 -9.91 -14.03
C ARG A 131 -9.22 -11.01 -14.40
N ALA A 132 -9.50 -11.78 -15.45
CA ALA A 132 -8.58 -12.80 -15.95
C ALA A 132 -7.23 -12.22 -16.39
N ALA A 133 -7.21 -11.01 -16.96
CA ALA A 133 -5.98 -10.29 -17.28
C ALA A 133 -5.19 -9.91 -16.01
N GLY A 134 -5.89 -9.41 -14.98
CA GLY A 134 -5.29 -9.07 -13.69
C GLY A 134 -4.70 -10.28 -12.97
N ASP A 135 -5.42 -11.40 -12.95
CA ASP A 135 -4.98 -12.66 -12.34
C ASP A 135 -3.71 -13.18 -13.06
N ALA A 136 -3.72 -13.22 -14.40
CA ALA A 136 -2.56 -13.63 -15.19
C ALA A 136 -1.33 -12.73 -14.99
N ALA A 137 -1.53 -11.41 -14.87
CA ALA A 137 -0.44 -10.47 -14.57
C ALA A 137 0.11 -10.67 -13.14
N GLY A 138 -0.78 -10.96 -12.18
CA GLY A 138 -0.41 -11.28 -10.80
C GLY A 138 0.43 -12.55 -10.71
N ASP A 139 -0.02 -13.62 -11.39
CA ASP A 139 0.71 -14.90 -11.44
C ASP A 139 2.09 -14.74 -12.07
N ALA A 140 2.18 -14.00 -13.18
CA ALA A 140 3.46 -13.73 -13.84
C ALA A 140 4.42 -12.92 -12.95
N ALA A 141 3.92 -11.91 -12.24
CA ALA A 141 4.70 -11.13 -11.30
C ALA A 141 5.16 -11.96 -10.09
N GLY A 142 4.31 -12.87 -9.60
CA GLY A 142 4.64 -13.83 -8.57
C GLY A 142 5.78 -14.76 -9.01
N ALA A 143 5.65 -15.39 -10.17
CA ALA A 143 6.66 -16.27 -10.72
C ALA A 143 8.02 -15.56 -10.93
N ALA A 144 8.02 -14.31 -11.39
CA ALA A 144 9.24 -13.52 -11.55
C ALA A 144 9.92 -13.21 -10.21
N ARG A 145 9.15 -12.90 -9.16
CA ARG A 145 9.68 -12.66 -7.81
C ARG A 145 10.27 -13.93 -7.22
N ASP A 146 9.59 -15.06 -7.36
CA ASP A 146 10.09 -16.35 -6.89
C ASP A 146 11.40 -16.73 -7.59
N ALA A 147 11.47 -16.55 -8.90
CA ALA A 147 12.70 -16.77 -9.67
C ALA A 147 13.85 -15.86 -9.20
N ALA A 148 13.57 -14.57 -8.95
CA ALA A 148 14.56 -13.64 -8.43
C ALA A 148 15.04 -14.03 -7.02
N TRP A 149 14.14 -14.50 -6.15
CA TRP A 149 14.48 -14.96 -4.81
C TRP A 149 15.36 -16.21 -4.84
N VAL A 150 15.03 -17.18 -5.69
CA VAL A 150 15.85 -18.38 -5.91
C VAL A 150 17.24 -18.00 -6.41
N ALA A 151 17.34 -17.09 -7.39
CA ALA A 151 18.63 -16.63 -7.90
C ALA A 151 19.47 -15.92 -6.83
N ALA A 152 18.86 -15.04 -6.03
CA ALA A 152 19.53 -14.34 -4.93
C ALA A 152 20.04 -15.32 -3.86
N ARG A 153 19.24 -16.33 -3.53
CA ARG A 153 19.62 -17.37 -2.58
C ARG A 153 20.81 -18.19 -3.09
N ALA A 154 20.76 -18.64 -4.34
CA ALA A 154 21.87 -19.38 -4.96
C ALA A 154 23.18 -18.56 -4.98
N ALA A 155 23.10 -17.25 -5.24
CA ALA A 155 24.26 -16.37 -5.17
C ALA A 155 24.79 -16.23 -3.72
N GLY A 156 23.90 -16.16 -2.73
CA GLY A 156 24.26 -16.14 -1.31
C GLY A 156 24.95 -17.43 -0.85
N ASP A 157 24.41 -18.57 -1.25
CA ASP A 157 24.99 -19.89 -0.94
C ASP A 157 26.40 -20.01 -1.57
N ALA A 158 26.56 -19.64 -2.84
CA ALA A 158 27.86 -19.65 -3.52
C ALA A 158 28.89 -18.70 -2.88
N ALA A 159 28.46 -17.52 -2.43
CA ALA A 159 29.32 -16.60 -1.68
C ALA A 159 29.72 -17.17 -0.30
N GLY A 160 28.79 -17.87 0.36
CA GLY A 160 29.02 -18.58 1.60
C GLY A 160 30.06 -19.69 1.45
N ASP A 161 29.93 -20.51 0.41
CA ASP A 161 30.88 -21.59 0.09
C ASP A 161 32.28 -21.04 -0.19
N ALA A 162 32.38 -19.95 -0.97
CA ALA A 162 33.66 -19.30 -1.26
C ALA A 162 34.31 -18.72 0.00
N ALA A 163 33.52 -18.10 0.89
CA ALA A 163 34.00 -17.59 2.16
C ALA A 163 34.43 -18.72 3.11
N GLY A 164 33.72 -19.85 3.11
CA GLY A 164 34.10 -21.07 3.83
C GLY A 164 35.46 -21.60 3.35
N ALA A 165 35.62 -21.79 2.05
CA ALA A 165 36.88 -22.24 1.46
C ALA A 165 38.06 -21.31 1.77
N ALA A 166 37.84 -19.98 1.75
CA ALA A 166 38.86 -19.01 2.12
C ALA A 166 39.25 -19.11 3.61
N ARG A 167 38.28 -19.32 4.51
CA ARG A 167 38.54 -19.53 5.94
C ARG A 167 39.30 -20.82 6.20
N ASP A 168 38.93 -21.91 5.53
CA ASP A 168 39.61 -23.20 5.65
C ASP A 168 41.06 -23.08 5.16
N ALA A 169 41.29 -22.43 4.02
CA ALA A 169 42.62 -22.15 3.51
C ALA A 169 43.46 -21.29 4.49
N ALA A 170 42.85 -20.26 5.08
CA ALA A 170 43.51 -19.44 6.10
C ALA A 170 43.84 -20.25 7.36
N TRP A 171 42.97 -21.17 7.79
CA TRP A 171 43.19 -22.03 8.94
C TRP A 171 44.31 -23.03 8.69
N VAL A 172 44.37 -23.64 7.50
CA VAL A 172 45.47 -24.50 7.06
C VAL A 172 46.79 -23.72 7.03
N ALA A 173 46.80 -22.51 6.47
CA ALA A 173 47.99 -21.66 6.43
C ALA A 173 48.46 -21.26 7.84
N ALA A 174 47.52 -20.92 8.74
CA ALA A 174 47.83 -20.63 10.14
C ALA A 174 48.36 -21.87 10.88
N GLY A 175 47.83 -23.06 10.59
CA GLY A 175 48.34 -24.34 11.09
C GLY A 175 49.79 -24.57 10.65
N ALA A 176 50.06 -24.47 9.35
CA ALA A 176 51.41 -24.61 8.80
C ALA A 176 52.39 -23.58 9.39
N ALA A 177 51.95 -22.33 9.59
CA ALA A 177 52.75 -21.30 10.25
C ALA A 177 53.03 -21.62 11.72
N ARG A 178 52.06 -22.21 12.44
CA ARG A 178 52.25 -22.69 13.82
C ARG A 178 53.18 -23.88 13.88
N ASP A 179 53.10 -24.81 12.94
CA ASP A 179 54.00 -25.96 12.87
C ASP A 179 55.43 -25.51 12.56
N ALA A 180 55.60 -24.57 11.62
CA ALA A 180 56.88 -23.96 11.31
C ALA A 180 57.45 -23.16 12.50
N ALA A 181 56.61 -22.36 13.16
CA ALA A 181 56.98 -21.64 14.38
C ALA A 181 57.26 -22.60 15.54
N GLY A 182 56.56 -23.74 15.61
CA GLY A 182 56.78 -24.81 16.58
C GLY A 182 58.11 -25.50 16.34
N ALA A 183 58.44 -25.86 15.09
CA ALA A 183 59.75 -26.39 14.73
C ALA A 183 60.87 -25.38 15.04
N ALA A 184 60.66 -24.11 14.72
CA ALA A 184 61.58 -23.03 15.07
C ALA A 184 61.66 -22.80 16.58
N ALA A 185 60.57 -22.96 17.34
CA ALA A 185 60.51 -22.80 18.79
C ALA A 185 61.06 -24.01 19.53
N TRP A 186 61.00 -25.22 18.98
CA TRP A 186 61.70 -26.41 19.46
C TRP A 186 63.20 -26.24 19.21
N ALA A 187 63.61 -25.86 18.01
CA ALA A 187 65.00 -25.48 17.70
C ALA A 187 65.48 -24.30 18.56
N ALA A 188 64.58 -23.36 18.84
CA ALA A 188 64.83 -22.25 19.74
C ALA A 188 64.57 -22.59 21.22
N ARG A 189 64.06 -23.75 21.62
CA ARG A 189 64.03 -24.22 23.03
C ARG A 189 65.30 -24.99 23.34
N ASP A 190 65.81 -25.71 22.35
CA ASP A 190 67.20 -26.16 22.33
C ASP A 190 68.16 -24.96 22.43
N ALA A 191 67.81 -23.80 21.83
CA ALA A 191 68.59 -22.56 21.97
C ALA A 191 68.20 -21.65 23.17
N ALA A 192 66.93 -21.64 23.60
CA ALA A 192 66.31 -20.76 24.60
C ALA A 192 65.78 -21.51 25.84
N GLY A 193 66.47 -22.56 26.25
CA GLY A 193 67.02 -22.59 27.62
C GLY A 193 67.91 -21.36 27.95
N ALA A 194 67.56 -20.16 27.45
CA ALA A 194 68.38 -18.96 27.43
C ALA A 194 67.61 -17.62 27.49
N ALA A 195 66.32 -17.45 27.12
CA ALA A 195 65.60 -16.16 27.34
C ALA A 195 64.07 -16.17 27.01
N ALA A 196 63.26 -15.41 27.76
CA ALA A 196 61.79 -15.42 27.78
C ALA A 196 61.11 -14.03 27.54
N GLY A 197 59.82 -14.04 27.15
CA GLY A 197 58.77 -12.99 27.33
C GLY A 197 58.70 -11.87 26.26
N GLY A 198 57.56 -11.29 25.81
CA GLY A 198 56.12 -11.39 26.10
C GLY A 198 55.34 -10.42 25.17
N ALA A 199 54.03 -10.66 24.97
CA ALA A 199 53.19 -10.27 23.82
C ALA A 199 52.52 -8.86 23.84
N ALA A 200 52.06 -8.41 22.66
CA ALA A 200 51.24 -7.22 22.43
C ALA A 200 49.77 -7.58 22.12
N TRP A 201 48.83 -6.93 22.83
CA TRP A 201 47.39 -6.92 22.53
C TRP A 201 46.86 -5.50 22.75
N ALA A 202 46.35 -4.84 21.69
CA ALA A 202 45.26 -3.84 21.75
C ALA A 202 45.05 -3.19 20.38
N ALA A 203 44.10 -3.69 19.57
CA ALA A 203 43.38 -2.89 18.56
C ALA A 203 42.25 -3.73 17.89
N ARG A 204 41.54 -4.52 18.69
CA ARG A 204 40.28 -5.15 18.25
C ARG A 204 39.18 -4.63 19.15
N ASP A 205 38.83 -3.36 18.95
CA ASP A 205 37.54 -2.75 19.28
C ASP A 205 37.57 -1.28 18.87
N ALA A 206 37.47 -1.05 17.56
CA ALA A 206 37.12 0.25 17.02
C ALA A 206 36.17 0.02 15.86
N ALA A 207 34.92 -0.24 16.24
CA ALA A 207 33.75 0.36 15.64
C ALA A 207 33.52 0.04 14.15
N TRP A 208 33.01 -1.16 13.94
CA TRP A 208 31.99 -1.42 12.94
C TRP A 208 30.75 -0.55 13.25
N ALA A 209 30.63 0.61 12.59
CA ALA A 209 29.43 1.43 12.62
C ALA A 209 29.42 2.43 11.44
N ALA A 210 28.89 2.03 10.28
CA ALA A 210 28.33 2.96 9.30
C ALA A 210 27.60 2.21 8.16
N ALA A 211 26.47 2.80 7.75
CA ALA A 211 25.63 2.53 6.58
C ALA A 211 24.54 1.45 6.78
N GLY A 212 23.25 1.76 6.71
CA GLY A 212 22.57 2.98 6.27
C GLY A 212 21.22 2.60 5.67
N ASP A 213 20.16 3.27 6.16
CA ASP A 213 18.76 2.87 6.13
C ASP A 213 18.00 2.94 4.78
N ALA A 214 16.95 2.12 4.77
CA ALA A 214 15.57 2.32 4.31
C ALA A 214 15.22 3.28 3.15
N ALA A 215 14.49 2.74 2.17
CA ALA A 215 13.66 3.53 1.24
C ALA A 215 12.39 2.75 0.84
N TRP A 216 11.23 3.07 1.45
CA TRP A 216 9.89 2.83 0.89
C TRP A 216 8.79 3.57 1.69
N VAL A 217 8.51 4.85 1.41
CA VAL A 217 7.18 5.50 1.51
C VAL A 217 7.23 6.80 0.69
N ALA A 218 6.81 6.77 -0.58
CA ALA A 218 6.39 7.97 -1.34
C ALA A 218 5.78 7.57 -2.70
N ALA A 219 4.56 7.00 -2.70
CA ALA A 219 3.80 6.77 -3.94
C ALA A 219 2.27 6.76 -3.75
N GLY A 220 1.73 7.50 -2.76
CA GLY A 220 0.28 7.48 -2.46
C GLY A 220 -0.41 8.84 -2.27
N ALA A 221 0.33 9.95 -2.18
CA ALA A 221 -0.24 11.24 -1.81
C ALA A 221 -0.86 12.03 -2.99
N ALA A 222 -0.30 11.96 -4.19
CA ALA A 222 -0.77 12.76 -5.33
C ALA A 222 -2.06 12.23 -5.99
N ALA A 223 -2.42 10.96 -5.79
CA ALA A 223 -3.66 10.39 -6.31
C ALA A 223 -4.89 10.76 -5.45
N ARG A 224 -4.71 10.96 -4.14
CA ARG A 224 -5.81 11.20 -3.18
C ARG A 224 -6.38 12.62 -3.29
N ASP A 225 -5.56 13.61 -3.60
CA ASP A 225 -6.02 15.00 -3.73
C ASP A 225 -6.90 15.20 -4.97
N ALA A 226 -6.53 14.58 -6.09
CA ALA A 226 -7.32 14.61 -7.32
C ALA A 226 -8.67 13.87 -7.17
N GLN A 227 -8.69 12.75 -6.45
CA GLN A 227 -9.93 12.01 -6.15
C GLN A 227 -10.83 12.82 -5.21
N THR A 228 -10.26 13.47 -4.20
CA THR A 228 -10.99 14.32 -3.26
C THR A 228 -11.68 15.48 -3.97
N GLU A 229 -10.98 16.18 -4.86
CA GLU A 229 -11.59 17.28 -5.64
C GLU A 229 -12.65 16.78 -6.62
N MET A 230 -12.43 15.67 -7.32
CA MET A 230 -13.44 15.14 -8.22
C MET A 230 -14.70 14.65 -7.46
N PHE A 231 -14.53 14.06 -6.28
CA PHE A 231 -15.65 13.67 -5.42
C PHE A 231 -16.48 14.88 -4.98
N LYS A 232 -15.82 15.99 -4.58
CA LYS A 232 -16.52 17.25 -4.28
C LYS A 232 -17.32 17.74 -5.48
N ARG A 233 -16.72 17.74 -6.67
CA ARG A 233 -17.38 18.16 -7.92
C ARG A 233 -18.60 17.31 -8.22
N MET A 234 -18.50 15.99 -8.05
CA MET A 234 -19.62 15.05 -8.22
C MET A 234 -20.77 15.36 -7.25
N CYS A 235 -20.47 15.58 -5.97
CA CYS A 235 -21.46 15.93 -4.95
C CYS A 235 -22.12 17.31 -5.17
N LEU A 236 -21.42 18.22 -5.85
CA LEU A 236 -21.92 19.55 -6.21
C LEU A 236 -22.59 19.60 -7.59
N GLY A 237 -22.67 18.49 -8.33
CA GLY A 237 -23.26 18.45 -9.68
C GLY A 237 -22.39 19.09 -10.78
N THR A 238 -21.09 19.29 -10.53
CA THR A 238 -20.15 19.99 -11.43
C THR A 238 -19.10 19.07 -12.04
N ALA A 239 -19.28 17.75 -11.92
CA ALA A 239 -18.38 16.79 -12.56
C ALA A 239 -18.55 16.81 -14.11
N PRO A 240 -17.49 16.50 -14.87
CA PRO A 240 -17.54 16.55 -16.34
C PRO A 240 -18.66 15.71 -16.98
N TRP A 241 -19.07 14.61 -16.35
CA TRP A 241 -20.15 13.74 -16.84
C TRP A 241 -21.57 14.16 -16.43
N GLN A 242 -21.68 15.20 -15.60
CA GLN A 242 -22.94 15.83 -15.16
C GLN A 242 -23.22 17.12 -15.95
N GLN A 243 -22.17 17.73 -16.51
CA GLN A 243 -22.27 18.82 -17.46
C GLN A 243 -22.52 18.20 -18.84
N GLY A 244 -23.78 18.10 -19.27
CA GLY A 244 -24.13 17.55 -20.57
C GLY A 244 -23.26 18.17 -21.68
N LYS A 245 -22.84 17.37 -22.66
CA LYS A 245 -22.05 17.82 -23.83
C LYS A 245 -22.64 19.14 -24.32
N VAL A 246 -21.97 20.26 -24.06
CA VAL A 246 -22.25 21.50 -24.76
C VAL A 246 -21.79 21.21 -26.17
N ALA A 247 -22.74 21.00 -27.08
CA ALA A 247 -22.47 20.88 -28.49
C ALA A 247 -21.70 22.13 -28.92
N ALA A 248 -20.46 21.94 -29.33
CA ALA A 248 -19.68 22.91 -30.09
C ALA A 248 -19.80 22.53 -31.57
#